data_AF-A0A2T0LXB8-F1
#
_entry.id   AF-A0A2T0LXB8-F1
#
_cell.length_a   1.000
_cell.length_b   1.000
_cell.length_c   1.000
_cell.angle_alpha   90.00
_cell.angle_beta   90.00
_cell.angle_gamma   90.00
#
_symmetry.space_group_name_H-M   'P 1'
#
loop_
_entity.id
_entity.type
_entity.pdbx_description
1 polymer ?
#
loop_
_entity_poly.entity_id
_entity_poly.type
_entity_poly.pdbx_seq_one_letter_code
_entity_poly.pdbx_strand_id
1 'polypeptide(L)'
;MARESGGLQSAERLLAPAVAETLESLELQPEDAAVSKLAERYAREIDGASAAAAQAEKVLREVGEDPDTAELVAALKAKLGARSAMESLGPKLLAALDALGASPKARAARGKGGASRGTASKLAALRANRAG
;
A
#
# COMPACT_ATOMS: atom_id res chain seq x y z
N MET A 1 39.03 2.97 2.48
CA MET A 1 38.05 2.21 1.69
C MET A 1 36.90 1.81 2.61
N ALA A 2 35.86 2.64 2.68
CA ALA A 2 34.63 2.32 3.40
C ALA A 2 33.61 1.80 2.37
N ARG A 3 33.21 0.52 2.52
CA ARG A 3 32.06 -0.05 1.80
C ARG A 3 30.83 0.25 2.64
N GLU A 4 30.11 1.32 2.35
CA GLU A 4 28.82 1.58 2.99
C GLU A 4 27.69 0.88 2.22
N SER A 5 27.17 -0.17 2.88
CA SER A 5 25.79 -0.66 2.89
C SER A 5 24.97 -0.60 1.60
N GLY A 6 25.06 -1.66 0.81
CA GLY A 6 24.03 -1.99 -0.17
C GLY A 6 22.79 -2.60 0.50
N GLY A 7 21.63 -1.99 0.30
CA GLY A 7 20.43 -2.75 -0.07
C GLY A 7 19.29 -2.90 0.94
N LEU A 8 19.37 -2.38 2.17
CA LEU A 8 18.21 -2.37 3.08
C LEU A 8 17.51 -1.02 2.99
N GLN A 9 16.34 -0.98 2.35
CA GLN A 9 15.49 0.21 2.35
C GLN A 9 15.15 0.56 3.80
N SER A 10 15.30 1.81 4.19
CA SER A 10 14.86 2.30 5.51
C SER A 10 13.39 1.94 5.69
N ALA A 11 13.03 1.38 6.85
CA ALA A 11 11.65 0.96 7.16
C ALA A 11 10.62 2.08 6.98
N GLU A 12 11.06 3.34 7.16
CA GLU A 12 10.28 4.56 6.91
C GLU A 12 9.76 4.71 5.47
N ARG A 13 10.34 3.99 4.50
CA ARG A 13 9.89 4.03 3.09
C ARG A 13 8.93 2.90 2.72
N LEU A 14 8.72 1.93 3.61
CA LEU A 14 7.88 0.76 3.35
C LEU A 14 6.44 1.04 3.78
N LEU A 15 5.47 0.68 2.94
CA LEU A 15 4.05 0.83 3.23
C LEU A 15 3.54 -0.23 4.19
N ALA A 16 4.03 -1.48 4.11
CA ALA A 16 3.58 -2.57 4.94
C ALA A 16 3.68 -2.29 6.46
N PRO A 17 4.82 -1.81 7.01
CA PRO A 17 4.90 -1.49 8.44
C PRO A 17 4.01 -0.30 8.82
N ALA A 18 3.91 0.74 7.98
CA ALA A 18 3.05 1.89 8.25
C ALA A 18 1.56 1.51 8.23
N VAL A 19 1.15 0.61 7.33
CA VAL A 19 -0.21 0.08 7.29
C VAL A 19 -0.49 -0.80 8.51
N ALA A 20 0.45 -1.65 8.92
CA ALA A 20 0.31 -2.47 10.12
C ALA A 20 0.11 -1.61 11.38
N GLU A 21 0.98 -0.61 11.60
CA GLU A 21 0.86 0.34 12.71
C GLU A 21 -0.49 1.08 12.69
N THR A 22 -0.92 1.50 11.49
CA THR A 22 -2.24 2.13 11.33
C THR A 22 -3.36 1.19 11.74
N LEU A 23 -3.34 -0.07 11.30
CA LEU A 23 -4.39 -1.05 11.62
C LEU A 23 -4.41 -1.41 13.12
N GLU A 24 -3.24 -1.49 13.76
CA GLU A 24 -3.11 -1.72 15.20
C GLU A 24 -3.69 -0.55 16.03
N SER A 25 -3.61 0.68 15.51
CA SER A 25 -4.19 1.86 16.16
C SER A 25 -5.73 1.95 16.06
N LEU A 26 -6.37 1.08 15.26
CA LEU A 26 -7.81 1.10 15.03
C LEU A 26 -8.54 0.08 15.90
N GLU A 27 -9.69 0.48 16.42
CA GLU A 27 -10.67 -0.44 17.03
C GLU A 27 -11.44 -1.20 15.94
N LEU A 28 -10.78 -2.21 15.36
CA LEU A 28 -11.37 -3.05 14.32
C LEU A 28 -12.38 -4.04 14.92
N GLN A 29 -13.51 -4.22 14.24
CA GLN A 29 -14.48 -5.25 14.59
C GLN A 29 -14.13 -6.59 13.91
N PRO A 30 -14.63 -7.74 14.39
CA PRO A 30 -14.37 -9.03 13.75
C PRO A 30 -14.69 -9.07 12.25
N GLU A 31 -15.71 -8.33 11.81
CA GLU A 31 -16.13 -8.25 10.41
C GLU A 31 -15.11 -7.52 9.52
N ASP A 32 -14.22 -6.73 10.11
CA ASP A 32 -13.18 -5.97 9.42
C ASP A 32 -11.93 -6.82 9.11
N ALA A 33 -11.82 -8.01 9.71
CA ALA A 33 -10.63 -8.86 9.61
C ALA A 33 -10.23 -9.19 8.17
N ALA A 34 -11.21 -9.40 7.28
CA ALA A 34 -10.93 -9.67 5.87
C ALA A 34 -10.35 -8.45 5.14
N VAL A 35 -10.89 -7.26 5.41
CA VAL A 35 -10.43 -6.01 4.79
C VAL A 35 -9.06 -5.60 5.32
N SER A 36 -8.83 -5.78 6.63
CA SER A 36 -7.52 -5.56 7.27
C SER A 36 -6.43 -6.43 6.64
N LYS A 37 -6.66 -7.74 6.52
CA LYS A 37 -5.72 -8.66 5.84
C LYS A 37 -5.48 -8.29 4.38
N LEU A 38 -6.49 -7.79 3.69
CA LEU A 38 -6.36 -7.36 2.30
C LEU A 38 -5.48 -6.10 2.18
N ALA A 39 -5.66 -5.13 3.09
CA ALA A 39 -4.84 -3.92 3.15
C ALA A 39 -3.36 -4.27 3.41
N GLU A 40 -3.09 -5.14 4.38
CA GLU A 40 -1.71 -5.63 4.65
C GLU A 40 -1.11 -6.31 3.42
N ARG A 41 -1.88 -7.16 2.73
CA ARG A 41 -1.40 -7.84 1.53
C ARG A 41 -1.06 -6.86 0.41
N TYR A 42 -1.94 -5.90 0.14
CA TYR A 42 -1.67 -4.88 -0.89
C TYR A 42 -0.42 -4.05 -0.58
N ALA A 43 -0.22 -3.68 0.69
CA ALA A 43 0.97 -2.94 1.11
C ALA A 43 2.26 -3.76 0.87
N ARG A 44 2.27 -5.05 1.21
CA ARG A 44 3.41 -5.94 0.97
C ARG A 44 3.72 -6.13 -0.51
N GLU A 45 2.70 -6.29 -1.35
CA GLU A 45 2.88 -6.42 -2.80
C GLU A 45 3.49 -5.14 -3.40
N ILE A 46 3.06 -3.96 -2.93
CA ILE A 46 3.63 -2.67 -3.36
C ILE A 46 5.11 -2.55 -2.95
N ASP A 47 5.44 -2.88 -1.70
CA ASP A 47 6.83 -2.85 -1.22
C ASP A 47 7.71 -3.83 -2.00
N GLY A 48 7.23 -5.06 -2.24
CA GLY A 48 7.93 -6.06 -3.03
C GLY A 48 8.19 -5.62 -4.47
N ALA A 49 7.20 -4.98 -5.10
CA ALA A 49 7.36 -4.47 -6.46
C ALA A 49 8.36 -3.30 -6.51
N SER A 50 8.36 -2.42 -5.49
CA SER A 50 9.34 -1.34 -5.36
C SER A 50 10.77 -1.86 -5.16
N ALA A 51 10.95 -2.93 -4.37
CA ALA A 51 12.24 -3.59 -4.21
C ALA A 51 12.74 -4.21 -5.52
N ALA A 52 11.87 -4.88 -6.27
CA ALA A 52 12.20 -5.45 -7.58
C ALA A 52 12.64 -4.37 -8.59
N ALA A 53 11.97 -3.21 -8.60
CA ALA A 53 12.35 -2.08 -9.44
C ALA A 53 13.71 -1.48 -9.06
N ALA A 54 14.01 -1.37 -7.76
CA ALA A 54 15.32 -0.90 -7.29
C ALA A 54 16.46 -1.85 -7.67
N GLN A 55 16.23 -3.16 -7.54
CA GLN A 55 17.18 -4.18 -7.99
C GLN A 55 17.39 -4.12 -9.51
N ALA A 56 16.32 -3.96 -10.28
CA ALA A 56 16.41 -3.76 -11.73
C ALA A 56 17.25 -2.53 -12.10
N GLU A 57 17.08 -1.40 -11.39
CA GLU A 57 17.91 -0.21 -11.62
C GLU A 57 19.38 -0.43 -11.28
N LYS A 58 19.67 -1.21 -10.23
CA LYS A 58 21.03 -1.61 -9.91
C LYS A 58 21.65 -2.40 -11.06
N VAL A 59 20.96 -3.43 -11.56
CA VAL A 59 21.42 -4.23 -12.70
C VAL A 59 21.68 -3.35 -13.93
N LEU A 60 20.75 -2.44 -14.27
CA LEU A 60 20.93 -1.50 -15.38
C LEU A 60 22.20 -0.64 -15.25
N ARG A 61 22.60 -0.26 -14.02
CA ARG A 61 23.82 0.53 -13.80
C ARG A 61 25.10 -0.31 -13.94
N GLU A 62 25.05 -1.59 -13.61
CA GLU A 62 26.20 -2.49 -13.60
C GLU A 62 26.54 -3.06 -14.99
N VAL A 63 25.55 -3.17 -15.88
CA VAL A 63 25.69 -3.88 -17.19
C VAL A 63 26.36 -3.02 -18.28
N GLY A 64 26.45 -1.69 -18.16
CA GLY A 64 27.11 -0.84 -19.17
C GLY A 64 26.37 -0.77 -20.52
N GLU A 65 27.10 -0.42 -21.61
CA GLU A 65 26.52 -0.15 -22.95
C GLU A 65 26.40 -1.38 -23.88
N ASP A 66 26.95 -2.54 -23.53
CA ASP A 66 26.76 -3.79 -24.29
C ASP A 66 26.02 -4.83 -23.43
N PRO A 67 24.69 -4.88 -23.54
CA PRO A 67 23.81 -5.60 -22.64
C PRO A 67 23.17 -6.78 -23.36
N ASP A 68 23.35 -8.00 -22.85
CA ASP A 68 22.52 -9.11 -23.29
C ASP A 68 21.03 -8.70 -23.12
N THR A 69 20.32 -8.56 -24.24
CA THR A 69 19.02 -7.86 -24.31
C THR A 69 17.98 -8.45 -23.35
N ALA A 70 18.14 -9.73 -23.00
CA ALA A 70 17.30 -10.43 -22.04
C ALA A 70 17.36 -9.83 -20.63
N GLU A 71 18.53 -9.41 -20.16
CA GLU A 71 18.71 -8.89 -18.79
C GLU A 71 18.12 -7.48 -18.65
N LEU A 72 18.31 -6.62 -19.65
CA LEU A 72 17.64 -5.32 -19.73
C LEU A 72 16.12 -5.46 -19.81
N VAL A 73 15.62 -6.39 -20.63
CA VAL A 73 14.18 -6.63 -20.77
C VAL A 73 13.59 -7.14 -19.46
N ALA A 74 14.29 -8.01 -18.72
CA ALA A 74 13.86 -8.46 -17.40
C ALA A 74 13.83 -7.29 -16.39
N ALA A 75 14.85 -6.44 -16.37
CA ALA A 75 14.90 -5.25 -15.53
C ALA A 75 13.76 -4.26 -15.86
N LEU A 76 13.50 -4.01 -17.15
CA LEU A 76 12.42 -3.14 -17.59
C LEU A 76 11.04 -3.69 -17.22
N LYS A 77 10.83 -5.01 -17.37
CA LYS A 77 9.60 -5.70 -16.94
C LYS A 77 9.37 -5.58 -15.44
N ALA A 78 10.41 -5.70 -14.62
CA ALA A 78 10.32 -5.50 -13.17
C ALA A 78 9.89 -4.06 -12.82
N LYS A 79 10.49 -3.05 -13.47
CA LYS A 79 10.09 -1.64 -13.29
C LYS A 79 8.63 -1.39 -13.71
N LEU A 80 8.21 -1.95 -14.84
CA LEU A 80 6.84 -1.84 -15.31
C LEU A 80 5.87 -2.54 -14.34
N GLY A 81 6.24 -3.71 -13.83
CA GLY A 81 5.47 -4.43 -12.81
C GLY A 81 5.25 -3.60 -11.54
N ALA A 82 6.27 -2.88 -11.07
CA ALA A 82 6.16 -1.98 -9.94
C ALA A 82 5.20 -0.81 -10.18
N ARG A 83 5.29 -0.17 -11.35
CA ARG A 83 4.36 0.90 -11.73
C ARG A 83 2.92 0.38 -11.83
N SER A 84 2.73 -0.77 -12.47
CA SER A 84 1.41 -1.41 -12.57
C SER A 84 0.85 -1.82 -11.21
N ALA A 85 1.69 -2.29 -10.29
CA ALA A 85 1.29 -2.58 -8.91
C ALA A 85 0.81 -1.32 -8.20
N MET A 86 1.53 -0.19 -8.32
CA MET A 86 1.10 1.08 -7.74
C MET A 86 -0.22 1.60 -8.33
N GLU A 87 -0.35 1.58 -9.66
CA GLU A 87 -1.55 2.05 -10.36
C GLU A 87 -2.79 1.19 -10.04
N SER A 88 -2.60 -0.13 -9.84
CA SER A 88 -3.72 -1.06 -9.61
C SER A 88 -4.03 -1.35 -8.14
N LEU A 89 -3.03 -1.34 -7.25
CA LEU A 89 -3.17 -1.65 -5.83
C LEU A 89 -3.26 -0.40 -4.97
N GLY A 90 -2.64 0.72 -5.35
CA GLY A 90 -2.68 1.97 -4.59
C GLY A 90 -4.12 2.45 -4.30
N PRO A 91 -4.98 2.59 -5.33
CA PRO A 91 -6.38 2.94 -5.12
C PRO A 91 -7.17 1.91 -4.30
N LYS A 92 -6.86 0.61 -4.43
CA LYS A 92 -7.54 -0.47 -3.68
C LYS A 92 -7.14 -0.48 -2.21
N LEU A 93 -5.88 -0.21 -1.91
CA LEU A 93 -5.38 -0.03 -0.55
C LEU A 93 -6.04 1.19 0.09
N LEU A 94 -6.11 2.33 -0.62
CA LEU A 94 -6.82 3.52 -0.14
C LEU A 94 -8.30 3.21 0.13
N ALA A 95 -8.98 2.51 -0.77
CA ALA A 95 -10.38 2.12 -0.58
C ALA A 95 -10.59 1.18 0.62
N ALA A 96 -9.67 0.24 0.86
CA ALA A 96 -9.69 -0.62 2.03
C ALA A 96 -9.51 0.18 3.33
N LEU A 97 -8.52 1.08 3.36
CA LEU A 97 -8.27 1.97 4.50
C LEU A 97 -9.44 2.94 4.74
N ASP A 98 -10.07 3.46 3.69
CA ASP A 98 -11.30 4.27 3.78
C ASP A 98 -12.44 3.48 4.42
N ALA A 99 -12.67 2.23 4.00
CA ALA A 99 -13.73 1.37 4.54
C ALA A 99 -13.52 1.04 6.03
N LEU A 100 -12.26 0.91 6.44
CA LEU A 100 -11.86 0.71 7.83
C LEU A 100 -11.90 2.00 8.67
N GLY A 101 -12.08 3.17 8.06
CA GLY A 101 -12.08 4.44 8.77
C GLY A 101 -10.69 5.02 9.03
N ALA A 102 -9.65 4.50 8.39
CA ALA A 102 -8.25 4.87 8.62
C ALA A 102 -7.83 6.17 7.92
N SER A 103 -8.57 6.64 6.91
CA SER A 103 -8.22 7.84 6.15
C SER A 103 -8.65 9.14 6.85
N PRO A 104 -8.00 10.29 6.54
CA PRO A 104 -8.44 11.60 7.05
C PRO A 104 -9.90 11.92 6.70
N LYS A 105 -10.35 11.56 5.49
CA LYS A 105 -11.73 11.76 5.03
C LYS A 105 -12.71 10.92 5.86
N ALA A 106 -12.40 9.65 6.08
CA ALA A 106 -13.26 8.76 6.85
C ALA A 106 -13.31 9.15 8.34
N ARG A 107 -12.18 9.58 8.92
CA ARG A 107 -12.11 10.13 10.28
C ARG A 107 -12.90 11.43 10.43
N ALA A 108 -12.79 12.36 9.47
CA ALA A 108 -13.55 13.60 9.46
C ALA A 108 -15.07 13.37 9.35
N ALA A 109 -15.50 12.37 8.56
CA ALA A 109 -16.90 11.97 8.48
C ALA A 109 -17.43 11.39 9.80
N ARG A 110 -16.58 10.74 10.60
CA ARG A 110 -16.91 10.21 11.93
C ARG A 110 -17.07 11.32 12.99
N GLY A 111 -16.30 12.41 12.86
CA GLY A 111 -16.37 13.57 13.77
C GLY A 111 -17.52 14.55 13.48
N LYS A 112 -18.05 14.58 12.25
CA LYS A 112 -19.25 15.38 11.89
C LYS A 112 -20.53 14.58 12.11
N GLY A 113 -20.85 14.31 13.38
CA GLY A 113 -22.20 13.94 13.78
C GLY A 113 -23.16 15.12 13.57
N GLY A 114 -23.78 15.20 12.39
CA GLY A 114 -24.80 16.20 12.08
C GLY A 114 -24.96 16.44 10.59
N ALA A 115 -25.82 15.65 9.94
CA ALA A 115 -26.38 15.89 8.61
C ALA A 115 -25.39 16.19 7.47
N SER A 116 -24.84 15.16 6.84
CA SER A 116 -24.53 15.25 5.41
C SER A 116 -24.78 13.93 4.70
N ARG A 117 -25.82 13.96 3.85
CA ARG A 117 -26.30 12.89 2.98
C ARG A 117 -25.31 12.74 1.81
N GLY A 118 -24.13 12.20 2.08
CA GLY A 118 -23.15 11.76 1.09
C GLY A 118 -22.97 10.26 1.20
N THR A 119 -22.92 9.56 0.06
CA THR A 119 -22.92 8.10 -0.10
C THR A 119 -22.05 7.39 0.93
N ALA A 120 -22.63 7.02 2.06
CA ALA A 120 -21.93 6.31 3.12
C ALA A 120 -21.57 4.92 2.60
N SER A 121 -20.32 4.52 2.80
CA SER A 121 -19.90 3.14 2.56
C SER A 121 -20.87 2.20 3.28
N LYS A 122 -21.34 1.17 2.60
CA LYS A 122 -22.39 0.24 3.08
C LYS A 122 -22.10 -0.31 4.48
N LEU A 123 -20.83 -0.48 4.82
CA LEU A 123 -20.38 -0.91 6.15
C LEU A 123 -20.60 0.15 7.24
N ALA A 124 -20.38 1.44 6.94
CA ALA A 124 -20.65 2.52 7.88
C ALA A 124 -22.16 2.63 8.20
N ALA A 125 -23.02 2.41 7.20
CA ALA A 125 -24.47 2.35 7.39
C ALA A 125 -24.90 1.17 8.28
N LEU A 126 -24.26 0.00 8.13
CA LEU A 126 -24.54 -1.17 8.96
C LEU A 126 -24.11 -0.98 10.43
N ARG A 127 -23.02 -0.25 10.68
CA ARG A 127 -22.59 0.09 12.05
C ARG A 127 -23.54 1.09 12.73
N ALA A 128 -24.00 2.11 11.98
CA ALA A 128 -24.93 3.12 12.50
C ALA A 128 -26.30 2.53 12.90
N ASN A 129 -26.80 1.55 12.14
CA ASN A 129 -28.09 0.89 12.44
C ASN A 129 -28.04 -0.08 13.64
N ARG A 130 -26.87 -0.37 14.20
CA ARG A 130 -26.72 -1.28 15.36
C ARG A 130 -26.52 -0.54 16.68
N ALA A 131 -26.18 0.75 16.62
CA ALA A 131 -25.91 1.59 17.78
C ALA A 131 -27.12 2.44 18.23
N GLY A 132 -28.27 2.28 17.57
CA GLY A 132 -29.57 2.83 17.97
C GLY A 132 -30.58 1.71 18.18
#